data_AF-N9CUY7-F1
#
_entry.id   AF-N9CUY7-F1
#
_cell.length_a   1.000
_cell.length_b   1.000
_cell.length_c   1.000
_cell.angle_alpha   90.00
_cell.angle_beta   90.00
_cell.angle_gamma   90.00
#
_symmetry.space_group_name_H-M   'P 1'
#
loop_
_entity.id
_entity.type
_entity.pdbx_description
1 polymer ?
#
loop_
_entity_poly.entity_id
_entity_poly.type
_entity_poly.pdbx_seq_one_letter_code
_entity_poly.pdbx_strand_id
1 'polypeptide(L)'
;MKQSKSSSLVLLMSCFSLSAYSAHAKDLVLQSIQNLDKAEFRSSEGNYFRLIQLNRGCRIEARYYLEMENLLFSYKFIDQKLLHASRKTFRYHYKEGQEGSLMAVTGVYQHSSETYKLDDLNVQSEFKKYQALFPTRYLKQCI
;
A
#
# COMPACT_ATOMS: atom_id res chain seq x y z
N MET A 1 80.15 4.37 -13.22
CA MET A 1 78.79 4.39 -13.81
C MET A 1 78.30 2.96 -13.99
N LYS A 2 77.26 2.56 -13.25
CA LYS A 2 76.43 1.38 -13.53
C LYS A 2 75.01 1.73 -13.06
N GLN A 3 74.12 2.02 -14.00
CA GLN A 3 72.68 2.12 -13.75
C GLN A 3 72.10 0.70 -13.72
N SER A 4 71.34 0.39 -12.67
CA SER A 4 70.50 -0.80 -12.57
C SER A 4 69.05 -0.39 -12.39
N LYS A 5 68.17 -1.19 -12.99
CA LYS A 5 66.78 -0.92 -13.36
C LYS A 5 65.78 -1.14 -12.22
N SER A 6 64.59 -0.56 -12.44
CA SER A 6 63.25 -1.12 -12.19
C SER A 6 62.75 -1.17 -10.75
N SER A 7 61.64 -0.47 -10.47
CA SER A 7 60.31 -1.05 -10.69
C SER A 7 59.22 -0.01 -10.43
N SER A 8 58.41 0.26 -11.46
CA SER A 8 57.17 1.04 -11.36
C SER A 8 56.17 0.29 -10.51
N LEU A 9 55.77 0.88 -9.39
CA LEU A 9 54.65 0.40 -8.58
C LEU A 9 53.35 0.82 -9.27
N VAL A 10 52.70 -0.11 -9.96
CA VAL A 10 51.37 0.10 -10.54
C VAL A 10 50.35 0.08 -9.40
N LEU A 11 49.80 1.25 -9.08
CA LEU A 11 48.71 1.41 -8.12
C LEU A 11 47.41 0.91 -8.79
N LEU A 12 47.04 -0.33 -8.50
CA LEU A 12 45.77 -0.92 -8.92
C LEU A 12 44.61 -0.15 -8.27
N MET A 13 43.90 0.65 -9.07
CA MET A 13 42.56 1.14 -8.72
C MET A 13 41.64 -0.07 -8.55
N SER A 14 41.36 -0.44 -7.30
CA SER A 14 40.26 -1.33 -6.98
C SER A 14 38.95 -0.58 -7.23
N CYS A 15 38.35 -0.81 -8.41
CA CYS A 15 36.95 -0.51 -8.65
C CYS A 15 36.12 -1.24 -7.59
N PHE A 16 35.67 -0.51 -6.57
CA PHE A 16 34.60 -0.98 -5.70
C PHE A 16 33.36 -1.13 -6.57
N SER A 17 33.14 -2.35 -7.08
CA SER A 17 31.85 -2.80 -7.53
C SER A 17 30.94 -2.75 -6.31
N LEU A 18 30.32 -1.59 -6.06
CA LEU A 18 29.13 -1.49 -5.24
C LEU A 18 28.09 -2.37 -5.95
N SER A 19 28.07 -3.65 -5.59
CA SER A 19 26.95 -4.53 -5.83
C SER A 19 25.78 -3.90 -5.08
N ALA A 20 25.04 -3.04 -5.79
CA ALA A 20 23.75 -2.56 -5.38
C ALA A 20 22.87 -3.79 -5.20
N TYR A 21 22.81 -4.30 -3.97
CA TYR A 21 21.75 -5.21 -3.58
C TYR A 21 20.46 -4.42 -3.72
N SER A 22 19.80 -4.58 -4.86
CA SER A 22 18.41 -4.21 -5.02
C SER A 22 17.62 -5.10 -4.07
N ALA A 23 17.53 -4.70 -2.80
CA ALA A 23 16.62 -5.26 -1.83
C ALA A 23 15.22 -5.05 -2.43
N HIS A 24 14.69 -6.11 -3.02
CA HIS A 24 13.31 -6.11 -3.50
C HIS A 24 12.41 -5.91 -2.29
N ALA A 25 11.91 -4.68 -2.20
CA ALA A 25 10.84 -4.25 -1.32
C ALA A 25 9.69 -5.27 -1.35
N LYS A 26 9.55 -6.09 -0.31
CA LYS A 26 8.35 -6.91 -0.15
C LYS A 26 7.37 -6.12 0.71
N ASP A 27 6.30 -5.64 0.08
CA ASP A 27 5.11 -5.18 0.79
C ASP A 27 4.67 -6.31 1.74
N LEU A 28 4.74 -6.07 3.05
CA LEU A 28 4.38 -7.07 4.08
C LEU A 28 3.05 -6.70 4.71
N VAL A 29 2.06 -7.58 4.61
CA VAL A 29 0.79 -7.38 5.31
C VAL A 29 1.00 -7.65 6.81
N LEU A 30 1.00 -6.59 7.62
CA LEU A 30 1.15 -6.67 9.08
C LEU A 30 -0.12 -7.19 9.74
N GLN A 31 -1.28 -6.78 9.21
CA GLN A 31 -2.57 -7.24 9.69
C GLN A 31 -3.64 -7.11 8.61
N SER A 32 -4.58 -8.05 8.61
CA SER A 32 -5.84 -7.96 7.87
C SER A 32 -7.00 -8.09 8.84
N ILE A 33 -8.05 -7.31 8.62
CA ILE A 33 -9.32 -7.36 9.36
C ILE A 33 -10.42 -7.55 8.32
N GLN A 34 -11.28 -8.54 8.54
CA GLN A 34 -12.39 -8.87 7.66
C GLN A 34 -13.70 -8.52 8.36
N ASN A 35 -14.62 -7.92 7.60
CA ASN A 35 -16.00 -7.64 7.96
C ASN A 35 -16.21 -7.23 9.43
N LEU A 36 -15.65 -6.06 9.79
CA LEU A 36 -15.78 -5.54 11.15
C LEU A 36 -17.25 -5.48 11.58
N ASP A 37 -17.56 -6.10 12.72
CA ASP A 37 -18.90 -6.14 13.34
C ASP A 37 -19.39 -4.77 13.88
N LYS A 38 -18.69 -3.68 13.54
CA LYS A 38 -19.16 -2.33 13.85
C LYS A 38 -20.16 -1.89 12.78
N ALA A 39 -21.29 -1.32 13.20
CA ALA A 39 -22.38 -0.92 12.31
C ALA A 39 -21.93 -0.06 11.11
N GLU A 40 -20.91 0.77 11.28
CA GLU A 40 -20.36 1.64 10.22
C GLU A 40 -19.51 0.92 9.16
N PHE A 41 -19.05 -0.32 9.42
CA PHE A 41 -18.19 -1.08 8.52
C PHE A 41 -18.79 -2.41 8.08
N ARG A 42 -19.85 -2.85 8.76
CA ARG A 42 -20.51 -4.12 8.51
C ARG A 42 -21.12 -4.13 7.12
N SER A 43 -20.82 -5.16 6.36
CA SER A 43 -21.44 -5.46 5.07
C SER A 43 -21.72 -6.96 4.98
N SER A 44 -22.76 -7.35 4.25
CA SER A 44 -22.96 -8.74 3.84
C SER A 44 -21.83 -9.22 2.91
N GLU A 45 -21.12 -8.28 2.28
CA GLU A 45 -20.22 -8.51 1.16
C GLU A 45 -18.73 -8.60 1.54
N GLY A 46 -18.42 -8.61 2.84
CA GLY A 46 -17.06 -8.89 3.32
C GLY A 46 -16.05 -7.77 3.09
N ASN A 47 -16.37 -6.55 3.53
CA ASN A 47 -15.41 -5.43 3.55
C ASN A 47 -14.11 -5.85 4.25
N TYR A 48 -12.96 -5.35 3.77
CA TYR A 48 -11.67 -5.68 4.38
C TYR A 48 -10.82 -4.45 4.64
N PHE A 49 -9.98 -4.56 5.67
CA PHE A 49 -9.00 -3.54 6.05
C PHE A 49 -7.63 -4.20 6.18
N ARG A 50 -6.60 -3.61 5.60
CA ARG A 50 -5.21 -4.11 5.67
C ARG A 50 -4.26 -3.02 6.11
N LEU A 51 -3.33 -3.38 6.97
CA LEU A 51 -2.14 -2.60 7.26
C LEU A 51 -0.96 -3.29 6.59
N ILE A 52 -0.29 -2.58 5.71
CA ILE A 52 0.79 -3.08 4.86
C ILE A 52 2.04 -2.27 5.16
N GLN A 53 3.11 -2.91 5.59
CA GLN A 53 4.43 -2.30 5.72
C GLN A 53 5.03 -2.10 4.33
N LEU A 54 5.55 -0.89 4.10
CA LEU A 54 6.29 -0.53 2.90
C LEU A 54 7.77 -0.40 3.26
N ASN A 55 8.63 -0.15 2.25
CA ASN A 55 10.03 0.21 2.51
C ASN A 55 10.23 1.40 3.44
N ARG A 56 9.27 2.33 3.43
CA ARG A 56 9.24 3.51 4.28
C ARG A 56 7.81 3.74 4.74
N GLY A 57 7.56 3.55 6.03
CA GLY A 57 6.23 3.65 6.60
C GLY A 57 5.29 2.50 6.20
N CYS A 58 4.01 2.82 6.15
CA CYS A 58 2.94 1.88 5.91
C CYS A 58 1.89 2.41 4.93
N ARG A 59 1.06 1.49 4.44
CA ARG A 59 -0.19 1.76 3.74
C ARG A 59 -1.34 1.09 4.48
N ILE A 60 -2.40 1.84 4.73
CA ILE A 60 -3.71 1.28 5.05
C ILE A 60 -4.49 1.14 3.75
N GLU A 61 -5.06 -0.03 3.53
CA GLU A 61 -6.08 -0.27 2.50
C GLU A 61 -7.42 -0.58 3.17
N ALA A 62 -8.46 0.15 2.81
CA ALA A 62 -9.84 -0.15 3.19
C ALA A 62 -10.64 -0.44 1.91
N ARG A 63 -11.15 -1.66 1.78
CA ARG A 63 -11.99 -2.05 0.65
C ARG A 63 -13.43 -2.28 1.08
N TYR A 64 -14.34 -1.63 0.36
CA TYR A 64 -15.78 -1.81 0.50
C TYR A 64 -16.33 -2.48 -0.74
N TYR A 65 -17.10 -3.54 -0.56
CA TYR A 65 -17.83 -4.20 -1.64
C TYR A 65 -19.28 -3.73 -1.57
N LEU A 66 -19.70 -3.02 -2.61
CA LEU A 66 -21.06 -2.52 -2.80
C LEU A 66 -21.69 -3.30 -3.95
N GLU A 67 -23.00 -3.15 -4.11
CA GLU A 67 -23.79 -3.88 -5.11
C GLU A 67 -23.22 -3.71 -6.52
N MET A 68 -22.88 -2.48 -6.91
CA MET A 68 -22.47 -2.10 -8.28
C MET A 68 -20.99 -1.80 -8.46
N GLU A 69 -20.27 -1.59 -7.36
CA GLU A 69 -18.86 -1.25 -7.37
C GLU A 69 -18.14 -1.75 -6.11
N ASN A 70 -16.81 -1.75 -6.13
CA ASN A 70 -16.03 -1.74 -4.91
C ASN A 70 -15.11 -0.54 -4.86
N LEU A 71 -14.97 0.00 -3.66
CA LEU A 71 -14.14 1.16 -3.37
C LEU A 71 -12.89 0.69 -2.65
N LEU A 72 -11.72 1.12 -3.11
CA LEU A 72 -10.45 0.92 -2.42
C LEU A 72 -9.90 2.27 -2.00
N PHE A 73 -9.92 2.54 -0.70
CA PHE A 73 -9.22 3.67 -0.10
C PHE A 73 -7.80 3.24 0.28
N SER A 74 -6.81 4.08 -0.02
CA SER A 74 -5.40 3.83 0.24
C SER A 74 -4.77 5.04 0.91
N TYR A 75 -4.26 4.85 2.13
CA TYR A 75 -3.57 5.89 2.91
C TYR A 75 -2.14 5.46 3.19
N LYS A 76 -1.15 6.13 2.59
CA LYS A 76 0.28 5.92 2.89
C LYS A 76 0.75 6.93 3.93
N PHE A 77 1.49 6.47 4.92
CA PHE A 77 1.93 7.30 6.05
C PHE A 77 3.27 6.81 6.61
N ILE A 78 4.02 7.73 7.23
CA ILE A 78 5.25 7.47 8.02
C ILE A 78 5.07 8.16 9.36
N ASP A 79 5.42 7.50 10.46
CA ASP A 79 5.34 8.08 11.82
C ASP A 79 3.98 8.73 12.09
N GLN A 80 2.90 8.05 11.68
CA GLN A 80 1.51 8.51 11.78
C GLN A 80 1.17 9.77 10.97
N LYS A 81 2.10 10.32 10.20
CA LYS A 81 1.87 11.45 9.28
C LYS A 81 1.45 10.94 7.91
N LEU A 82 0.25 11.33 7.48
CA LEU A 82 -0.27 11.01 6.16
C LEU A 82 0.58 11.66 5.05
N LEU A 83 0.99 10.85 4.06
CA LEU A 83 1.83 11.26 2.94
C LEU A 83 1.11 11.17 1.60
N HIS A 84 0.13 10.28 1.49
CA HIS A 84 -0.68 10.11 0.29
C HIS A 84 -2.02 9.49 0.67
N ALA A 85 -3.10 10.00 0.08
CA ALA A 85 -4.43 9.43 0.20
C ALA A 85 -5.06 9.37 -1.19
N SER A 86 -5.65 8.23 -1.52
CA SER A 86 -6.36 8.04 -2.78
C SER A 86 -7.52 7.07 -2.63
N ARG A 87 -8.45 7.16 -3.58
CA ARG A 87 -9.52 6.20 -3.77
C ARG A 87 -9.48 5.67 -5.19
N LYS A 88 -9.70 4.37 -5.34
CA LYS A 88 -10.03 3.75 -6.62
C LYS A 88 -11.43 3.18 -6.55
N THR A 89 -12.19 3.41 -7.62
CA THR A 89 -13.50 2.79 -7.81
C THR A 89 -13.36 1.73 -8.88
N PHE A 90 -13.79 0.52 -8.56
CA PHE A 90 -13.86 -0.58 -9.49
C PHE A 90 -15.31 -0.94 -9.72
N ARG A 91 -15.70 -1.18 -10.97
CA ARG A 91 -17.03 -1.66 -11.32
C ARG A 91 -16.97 -3.11 -11.75
N TYR A 92 -18.14 -3.73 -11.74
CA TYR A 92 -18.28 -5.13 -12.08
C TYR A 92 -18.81 -5.32 -13.49
N HIS A 93 -18.35 -6.40 -14.12
CA HIS A 93 -19.09 -7.05 -15.18
C HIS A 93 -19.98 -8.12 -14.54
N TYR A 94 -21.23 -8.23 -15.00
CA TYR A 94 -22.17 -9.25 -14.53
C TYR A 94 -22.49 -10.22 -15.65
N LYS A 95 -23.06 -11.36 -15.27
CA LYS A 95 -23.86 -12.17 -16.20
C LYS A 95 -25.07 -11.35 -16.66
N GLU A 96 -25.43 -11.52 -17.93
CA GLU A 96 -26.56 -10.82 -18.54
C GLU A 96 -27.85 -11.04 -17.74
N GLY A 97 -28.55 -9.96 -17.42
CA GLY A 97 -29.81 -9.98 -16.67
C GLY A 97 -29.67 -10.27 -15.17
N GLN A 98 -28.45 -10.21 -14.64
CA GLN A 98 -28.15 -10.44 -13.21
C GLN A 98 -27.35 -9.27 -12.60
N GLU A 99 -27.47 -8.08 -13.18
CA GLU A 99 -26.87 -6.87 -12.66
C GLU A 99 -27.30 -6.61 -11.21
N GLY A 100 -26.33 -6.24 -10.38
CA GLY A 100 -26.53 -5.99 -8.95
C GLY A 100 -26.32 -7.22 -8.05
N SER A 101 -26.26 -8.44 -8.59
CA SER A 101 -25.90 -9.60 -7.78
C SER A 101 -24.38 -9.80 -7.73
N LEU A 102 -23.75 -9.67 -6.56
CA LEU A 102 -22.31 -9.95 -6.43
C LEU A 102 -21.93 -11.42 -6.73
N MET A 103 -22.89 -12.35 -6.59
CA MET A 103 -22.71 -13.75 -7.02
C MET A 103 -22.69 -13.92 -8.55
N ALA A 104 -23.18 -12.93 -9.29
CA ALA A 104 -23.22 -12.93 -10.75
C ALA A 104 -22.06 -12.15 -11.39
N VAL A 105 -21.10 -11.66 -10.59
CA VAL A 105 -19.94 -10.93 -11.09
C VAL A 105 -19.04 -11.87 -11.90
N THR A 106 -18.75 -11.47 -13.14
CA THR A 106 -17.87 -12.18 -14.08
C THR A 106 -16.49 -11.52 -14.23
N GLY A 107 -16.37 -10.26 -13.82
CA GLY A 107 -15.12 -9.53 -13.90
C GLY A 107 -15.16 -8.22 -13.12
N VAL A 108 -13.98 -7.63 -12.93
CA VAL A 108 -13.80 -6.36 -12.23
C VAL A 108 -12.89 -5.48 -13.07
N TYR A 109 -13.26 -4.22 -13.28
CA TYR A 109 -12.43 -3.25 -13.98
C TYR A 109 -12.31 -1.95 -13.17
N GLN A 110 -11.15 -1.29 -13.26
CA GLN A 110 -10.97 0.01 -12.62
C GLN A 110 -11.75 1.06 -13.42
N HIS A 111 -12.74 1.67 -12.79
CA HIS A 111 -13.57 2.69 -13.41
C HIS A 111 -12.97 4.09 -13.24
N SER A 112 -12.48 4.41 -12.04
CA SER A 112 -11.89 5.71 -11.75
C SER A 112 -10.84 5.64 -10.65
N SER A 113 -10.05 6.72 -10.54
CA SER A 113 -9.08 6.92 -9.47
C SER A 113 -9.07 8.40 -9.11
N GLU A 114 -8.94 8.68 -7.82
CA GLU A 114 -8.91 10.02 -7.25
C GLU A 114 -7.78 10.11 -6.23
N THR A 115 -7.04 11.22 -6.24
CA THR A 115 -6.05 11.53 -5.21
C THR A 115 -6.59 12.66 -4.35
N TYR A 116 -6.59 12.45 -3.04
CA TYR A 116 -7.12 13.40 -2.08
C TYR A 116 -6.08 14.42 -1.65
N LYS A 117 -6.55 15.62 -1.32
CA LYS A 117 -5.73 16.65 -0.69
C LYS A 117 -5.45 16.28 0.77
N LEU A 118 -4.21 16.42 1.21
CA LEU A 118 -3.79 15.97 2.54
C LEU A 118 -4.19 16.93 3.66
N ASP A 119 -4.50 18.18 3.33
CA ASP A 119 -4.99 19.20 4.26
C ASP A 119 -6.52 19.16 4.45
N ASP A 120 -7.23 18.33 3.69
CA ASP A 120 -8.67 18.10 3.87
C ASP A 120 -8.94 17.42 5.23
N LEU A 121 -9.74 18.10 6.06
CA LEU A 121 -10.08 17.64 7.40
C LEU A 121 -10.86 16.32 7.40
N ASN A 122 -11.68 16.06 6.38
CA ASN A 122 -12.41 14.80 6.26
C ASN A 122 -11.45 13.64 5.97
N VAL A 123 -10.48 13.86 5.08
CA VAL A 123 -9.45 12.87 4.72
C VAL A 123 -8.58 12.54 5.94
N GLN A 124 -8.19 13.56 6.71
CA GLN A 124 -7.46 13.38 7.97
C GLN A 124 -8.27 12.61 9.02
N SER A 125 -9.57 12.90 9.13
CA SER A 125 -10.48 12.22 10.04
C SER A 125 -10.63 10.73 9.67
N GLU A 126 -10.88 10.43 8.39
CA GLU A 126 -10.97 9.05 7.90
C GLU A 126 -9.66 8.29 8.07
N PHE A 127 -8.52 8.92 7.79
CA PHE A 127 -7.21 8.31 8.03
C PHE A 127 -7.05 7.89 9.49
N LYS A 128 -7.34 8.79 10.44
CA LYS A 128 -7.28 8.49 11.89
C LYS A 128 -8.25 7.37 12.27
N LYS A 129 -9.47 7.39 11.70
CA LYS A 129 -10.48 6.35 11.91
C LYS A 129 -9.97 4.98 11.48
N TYR A 130 -9.39 4.85 10.29
CA TYR A 130 -8.85 3.58 9.81
C TYR A 130 -7.58 3.16 10.54
N GLN A 131 -6.72 4.11 10.90
CA GLN A 131 -5.52 3.84 11.68
C GLN A 131 -5.86 3.24 13.04
N ALA A 132 -6.92 3.73 13.70
CA ALA A 132 -7.40 3.23 14.98
C ALA A 132 -7.94 1.78 14.95
N LEU A 133 -8.12 1.18 13.75
CA LEU A 133 -8.50 -0.23 13.63
C LEU A 133 -7.34 -1.18 13.95
N PHE A 134 -6.10 -0.71 13.86
CA PHE A 134 -4.92 -1.55 13.99
C PHE A 134 -4.25 -1.34 15.36
N PRO A 135 -3.91 -2.42 16.09
CA PRO A 135 -3.17 -2.35 17.34
C PRO A 135 -1.83 -1.61 17.20
N THR A 136 -1.47 -0.84 18.23
CA THR A 136 -0.24 -0.04 18.28
C THR A 136 1.03 -0.85 18.00
N ARG A 137 1.07 -2.15 18.34
CA ARG A 137 2.22 -3.04 18.06
C ARG A 137 2.55 -3.15 16.57
N TYR A 138 1.55 -3.06 15.70
CA TYR A 138 1.77 -3.06 14.25
C TYR A 138 2.07 -1.65 13.75
N LEU A 139 1.38 -0.63 14.27
CA LEU A 139 1.61 0.77 13.90
C LEU A 139 3.04 1.25 14.22
N LYS A 140 3.68 0.71 15.27
CA LYS A 140 5.10 0.99 15.61
C LYS A 140 6.10 0.52 14.55
N GLN A 141 5.68 -0.30 13.58
CA GLN A 141 6.53 -0.77 12.47
C GLN A 141 6.46 0.16 11.25
N CYS A 142 5.65 1.23 11.32
CA CYS A 142 5.38 2.17 10.24
C CYS A 142 6.29 3.41 10.30
N ILE A 143 7.60 3.17 10.40
CA ILE A 143 8.67 4.18 10.43
C ILE A 143 9.32 4.29 9.03
#